data_AF-A0A538IBY6-F1
#
_entry.id   AF-A0A538IBY6-F1
#
_cell.length_a   1.000
_cell.length_b   1.000
_cell.length_c   1.000
_cell.angle_alpha   90.00
_cell.angle_beta   90.00
_cell.angle_gamma   90.00
#
_symmetry.space_group_name_H-M   'P 1'
#
loop_
_entity.id
_entity.type
_entity.pdbx_description
1 polymer ?
#
loop_
_entity_poly.entity_id
_entity_poly.type
_entity_poly.pdbx_seq_one_letter_code
_entity_poly.pdbx_strand_id
1 'polypeptide(L)' 'MEVVLRDLDRGLVDFPSMRDGREVFLCWEEGEEEIGFWHDLDSGYGGRNPL' A
#
# COMPACT_ATOMS: atom_id res chain seq x y z
N MET A 1 -0.45 14.47 4.10
CA MET A 1 -0.53 13.02 3.87
C MET A 1 0.56 12.69 2.87
N GLU A 2 1.60 11.99 3.32
CA GLU A 2 2.85 11.79 2.57
C GLU A 2 2.89 10.36 2.01
N VAL A 3 3.42 10.20 0.81
CA VAL A 3 3.62 8.89 0.17
C VAL A 3 4.85 8.23 0.79
N VAL A 4 4.75 6.95 1.14
CA VAL A 4 5.80 6.23 1.85
C VAL A 4 6.52 5.27 0.91
N LEU A 5 7.79 5.54 0.63
CA LEU A 5 8.67 4.57 -0.04
C LEU A 5 9.05 3.47 0.96
N ARG A 6 8.63 2.23 0.71
CA ARG A 6 8.85 1.10 1.61
C ARG A 6 10.11 0.33 1.28
N ASP A 7 10.36 0.12 -0.01
CA ASP A 7 11.52 -0.61 -0.51
C ASP A 7 11.89 -0.06 -1.90
N LEU A 8 13.08 0.54 -2.01
CA LEU A 8 13.52 1.15 -3.25
C LEU A 8 13.95 0.11 -4.28
N ASP A 9 14.55 -1.00 -3.85
CA ASP A 9 15.08 -2.03 -4.76
C ASP A 9 13.94 -2.82 -5.41
N ARG A 10 12.80 -2.96 -4.72
CA ARG A 10 11.58 -3.57 -5.24
C ARG A 10 10.61 -2.58 -5.91
N GLY A 11 10.86 -1.27 -5.77
CA GLY A 11 9.90 -0.24 -6.18
C GLY A 11 8.57 -0.31 -5.42
N LEU A 12 8.62 -0.58 -4.12
CA LEU A 12 7.44 -0.73 -3.26
C LEU A 12 7.05 0.61 -2.61
N VAL A 13 5.82 1.05 -2.87
CA VAL A 13 5.29 2.34 -2.42
C VAL A 13 3.93 2.18 -1.76
N ASP A 14 3.76 2.81 -0.61
CA ASP A 14 2.50 2.89 0.11
C ASP A 14 1.90 4.30 0.04
N PHE A 15 0.61 4.39 -0.27
CA PHE A 15 -0.17 5.62 -0.29
C PHE A 15 -1.18 5.59 0.85
N PRO A 16 -1.09 6.50 1.84
CA PRO A 16 -2.10 6.57 2.89
C PRO A 16 -3.47 6.90 2.29
N SER A 17 -4.50 6.16 2.71
CA SER A 17 -5.86 6.26 2.21
C SER A 17 -6.88 5.93 3.30
N MET A 18 -8.15 6.20 3.02
CA MET A 18 -9.27 5.87 3.89
C MET A 18 -10.14 4.80 3.25
N ARG A 19 -10.37 3.69 3.94
CA ARG A 19 -11.31 2.63 3.53
C ARG A 19 -12.26 2.34 4.68
N ASP A 20 -13.56 2.40 4.43
CA ASP A 20 -14.62 2.13 5.42
C ASP A 20 -14.45 2.90 6.76
N GLY A 21 -13.98 4.15 6.68
CA GLY A 21 -13.76 5.01 7.84
C GLY A 21 -12.48 4.69 8.63
N ARG A 22 -11.58 3.87 8.09
CA ARG A 22 -10.29 3.50 8.70
C ARG A 22 -9.13 3.92 7.81
N GLU A 23 -8.03 4.32 8.42
CA GLU A 23 -6.78 4.56 7.71
C GLU A 23 -6.15 3.24 7.28
N VAL A 24 -5.79 3.17 6.00
CA VAL A 24 -5.12 2.02 5.37
C VAL A 24 -4.00 2.53 4.47
N PHE A 25 -3.10 1.64 4.09
CA PHE A 25 -2.16 1.90 3.00
C PHE A 25 -2.63 1.19 1.73
N LEU A 26 -2.68 1.94 0.64
CA LEU A 26 -2.72 1.38 -0.70
C LEU A 26 -1.29 1.06 -1.12
N CYS A 27 -1.04 -0.15 -1.61
CA CYS A 27 0.31 -0.63 -1.90
C CYS A 27 0.46 -0.91 -3.39
N TRP A 28 1.50 -0.32 -3.99
CA TRP A 28 1.91 -0.54 -5.37
C TRP A 28 3.35 -1.02 -5.41
N GLU A 29 3.64 -1.96 -6.30
CA GLU A 29 4.99 -2.46 -6.57
C GLU A 29 5.35 -2.30 -8.04
N GLU A 30 6.64 -2.08 -8.33
CA GLU A 30 7.14 -2.00 -9.70
C GLU A 30 6.75 -3.25 -10.50
N GLY A 31 6.06 -3.02 -11.63
CA GLY A 31 5.50 -4.07 -12.48
C GLY A 31 3.97 -4.20 -12.39
N GLU A 32 3.32 -3.59 -11.39
CA GLU A 32 1.87 -3.46 -11.34
C GLU A 32 1.41 -2.28 -12.22
N GLU A 33 0.38 -2.48 -13.07
CA GLU A 33 -0.15 -1.41 -13.93
C GLU A 33 -0.90 -0.32 -13.12
N GLU A 34 -1.53 -0.73 -12.02
CA GLU A 34 -2.29 0.14 -11.13
C GLU A 34 -2.22 -0.35 -9.68
N ILE A 35 -2.65 0.48 -8.73
CA ILE A 35 -2.79 0.07 -7.33
C ILE A 35 -3.92 -0.97 -7.27
N GLY A 36 -3.58 -2.22 -6.98
CA GLY A 36 -4.55 -3.32 -6.85
C GLY A 36 -4.73 -3.85 -5.43
N PHE A 37 -3.95 -3.36 -4.45
CA PHE A 37 -3.91 -3.92 -3.11
C PHE A 37 -3.88 -2.84 -2.02
N TRP A 38 -4.37 -3.21 -0.84
CA TRP A 38 -4.31 -2.41 0.37
C TRP A 38 -3.92 -3.27 1.58
N HIS A 39 -3.45 -2.64 2.66
CA HIS A 39 -3.23 -3.30 3.95
C HIS A 39 -3.46 -2.32 5.10
N ASP A 40 -3.75 -2.84 6.29
CA ASP A 40 -3.84 -2.02 7.50
C ASP A 40 -2.47 -1.41 7.87
N LEU A 41 -2.48 -0.35 8.66
CA LEU A 41 -1.25 0.30 9.15
C LEU A 41 -0.33 -0.65 9.93
N ASP A 42 -0.92 -1.59 10.67
CA ASP A 42 -0.21 -2.57 11.51
C ASP A 42 0.08 -3.90 10.80
N SER A 43 -0.62 -4.14 9.68
CA SER A 43 -0.44 -5.32 8.84
C SER A 43 0.65 -5.00 7.82
N GLY A 44 1.88 -5.47 8.02
CA GLY A 44 2.96 -5.28 7.03
C GLY A 44 2.63 -5.83 5.63
N TYR A 45 3.58 -5.81 4.71
CA TYR A 45 3.39 -6.24 3.31
C TYR A 45 2.77 -7.65 3.13
N GLY A 46 2.93 -8.56 4.10
CA GLY A 46 2.27 -9.88 4.07
C GLY A 46 0.75 -9.88 4.27
N GLY A 47 0.16 -8.73 4.61
CA GLY A 47 -1.28 -8.53 4.83
C GLY A 47 -1.98 -7.82 3.67
N ARG A 48 -1.45 -7.89 2.43
CA ARG A 48 -2.09 -7.30 1.25
C ARG A 48 -3.44 -7.96 0.99
N ASN A 49 -4.48 -7.14 0.95
CA ASN A 49 -5.83 -7.47 0.54
C ASN A 49 -6.08 -6.85 -0.83
N PRO A 50 -6.74 -7.56 -1.77
CA PRO A 50 -7.11 -6.97 -3.05
C PRO A 50 -8.13 -5.84 -2.85
N LEU A 51 -8.05 -4.83 -3.72
CA LEU A 51 -8.95 -3.68 -3.69
C LEU A 51 -10.38 -4.01 -4.13
#